data_AF-A0A7R9CQR4-F1
#
_entry.id   AF-A0A7R9CQR4-F1
#
_cell.length_a   1.000
_cell.length_b   1.000
_cell.length_c   1.000
_cell.angle_alpha   90.00
_cell.angle_beta   90.00
_cell.angle_gamma   90.00
#
_symmetry.space_group_name_H-M   'P 1'
#
loop_
_entity.id
_entity.type
_entity.pdbx_description
1 polymer ?
#
loop_
_entity_poly.entity_id
_entity_poly.type
_entity_poly.pdbx_seq_one_letter_code
_entity_poly.pdbx_strand_id
1 'polypeptide(L)'
;MVEGPGCKVKGENLNKRICNQKLIKIQSDDSKNTNKLGGDKTFQNSFESFVQSTVCEVRTLGKELFIFFKENALCIRVHFLMDGYIRINEAANVVGLKGSSKSAVLVIYLARDTVAIYNSHVDISISKEHTHVHRLYEDCLVRYNKLCQLDICSPEFDFSCANKLISSRPGKMVCDVIMDQDVLPGALFNSGINPNSTIGELTPDLVSRLVHRLRDFSAIFYKCRKQNKALSQYMKIYKNQRCGECGGRVTVCKPGELKRITYFCASCQTNSVTNLPSTGSLLGFVANSLFASPSLPAVPVCMGHKVTCTKKQVTKTSENQGRLFYVCSLPRLKQCHFFQWADLHHPMCAHKKVTVLRSVLKQNANNGRQFYCCPLPKQQQCDFFQ
;
A
#
# COMPACT_ATOMS: atom_id res chain seq x y z
N MET A 1 -17.46 0.65 -6.38
CA MET A 1 -16.60 1.28 -5.36
C MET A 1 -15.12 0.92 -5.58
N VAL A 2 -14.34 1.92 -5.98
CA VAL A 2 -12.88 1.84 -6.07
C VAL A 2 -12.26 2.53 -4.85
N GLU A 3 -11.47 1.75 -4.11
CA GLU A 3 -10.72 2.17 -2.93
C GLU A 3 -9.22 1.93 -3.19
N GLY A 4 -8.35 2.27 -2.23
CA GLY A 4 -6.89 2.12 -2.36
C GLY A 4 -6.46 0.75 -2.93
N PRO A 5 -6.92 -0.37 -2.36
CA PRO A 5 -6.60 -1.71 -2.87
C PRO A 5 -7.03 -1.95 -4.32
N GLY A 6 -8.20 -1.42 -4.72
CA GLY A 6 -8.70 -1.53 -6.09
C GLY A 6 -7.90 -0.68 -7.08
N CYS A 7 -7.51 0.53 -6.67
CA CYS A 7 -6.62 1.39 -7.44
C CYS A 7 -5.25 0.72 -7.64
N LYS A 8 -4.67 0.17 -6.57
CA LYS A 8 -3.38 -0.55 -6.60
C LYS A 8 -3.36 -1.68 -7.62
N VAL A 9 -4.38 -2.55 -7.62
CA VAL A 9 -4.50 -3.65 -8.59
C VAL A 9 -4.58 -3.13 -10.03
N LYS A 10 -5.36 -2.06 -10.27
CA LYS A 10 -5.45 -1.44 -11.60
C LYS A 10 -4.09 -0.89 -12.05
N GLY A 11 -3.39 -0.16 -11.17
CA GLY A 11 -2.07 0.41 -11.44
C GLY A 11 -1.01 -0.65 -11.75
N GLU A 12 -0.94 -1.72 -10.95
CA GLU A 12 0.00 -2.82 -11.20
C GLU A 12 -0.24 -3.54 -12.54
N ASN A 13 -1.51 -3.81 -12.86
CA ASN A 13 -1.87 -4.44 -14.12
C ASN A 13 -1.57 -3.53 -15.32
N LEU A 14 -1.87 -2.24 -15.18
CA LEU A 14 -1.57 -1.25 -16.20
C LEU A 14 -0.06 -1.12 -16.40
N ASN A 15 0.71 -0.94 -15.32
CA ASN A 15 2.17 -0.83 -15.38
C ASN A 15 2.80 -2.00 -16.15
N LYS A 16 2.42 -3.24 -15.81
CA LYS A 16 2.91 -4.44 -16.49
C LYS A 16 2.63 -4.46 -17.99
N ARG A 17 1.52 -3.84 -18.41
CA ARG A 17 1.08 -3.86 -19.81
C ARG A 17 1.72 -2.75 -20.64
N ILE A 18 1.72 -1.52 -20.12
CA ILE A 18 2.01 -0.32 -20.92
C ILE A 18 3.40 0.27 -20.70
N CYS A 19 4.13 -0.14 -19.66
CA CYS A 19 5.48 0.35 -19.40
C CYS A 19 6.40 0.12 -20.62
N ASN A 20 7.25 1.10 -20.92
CA ASN A 20 8.14 1.16 -22.09
C ASN A 20 7.46 1.26 -23.45
N GLN A 21 6.16 1.56 -23.52
CA GLN A 21 5.51 1.87 -24.79
C GLN A 21 5.54 3.36 -25.08
N LYS A 22 5.70 3.70 -26.37
CA LYS A 22 5.64 5.08 -26.84
C LYS A 22 4.19 5.55 -26.97
N LEU A 23 3.95 6.80 -26.61
CA LEU A 23 2.70 7.50 -26.82
C LEU A 23 2.54 7.84 -28.30
N ILE A 24 1.39 7.48 -28.87
CA ILE A 24 1.02 7.81 -30.25
C ILE A 24 0.03 8.97 -30.26
N LYS A 25 -0.99 8.93 -29.41
CA LYS A 25 -2.05 9.94 -29.36
C LYS A 25 -2.80 9.90 -28.03
N ILE A 26 -3.31 11.04 -27.60
CA ILE A 26 -4.30 11.15 -26.51
C ILE A 26 -5.60 11.72 -27.08
N GLN A 27 -6.73 11.20 -26.64
CA GLN A 27 -8.06 11.69 -27.00
C GLN A 27 -8.90 11.85 -25.72
N SER A 28 -9.43 13.05 -25.50
CA SER A 28 -10.29 13.40 -24.35
C SER A 28 -11.73 13.69 -24.84
N ASP A 29 -12.71 13.43 -23.99
CA ASP A 29 -14.10 13.88 -24.17
C ASP A 29 -14.35 15.13 -23.31
N ASP A 30 -14.25 16.31 -23.93
CA ASP A 30 -14.33 17.61 -23.24
C ASP A 30 -15.68 17.87 -22.56
N SER A 31 -16.73 17.12 -22.92
CA SER A 31 -18.07 17.25 -22.32
C SER A 31 -18.17 16.63 -20.92
N LYS A 32 -17.21 15.80 -20.51
CA LYS A 32 -17.28 14.98 -19.29
C LYS A 32 -16.20 15.27 -18.24
N ASN A 33 -15.28 16.20 -18.53
CA ASN A 33 -14.25 16.58 -17.57
C ASN A 33 -14.76 17.72 -16.67
N THR A 34 -14.79 17.51 -15.35
CA THR A 34 -15.39 18.46 -14.40
C THR A 34 -14.53 19.70 -14.13
N ASN A 35 -13.27 19.67 -14.53
CA ASN A 35 -12.53 20.89 -14.81
C ASN A 35 -12.81 21.26 -16.25
N LYS A 36 -13.48 22.41 -16.47
CA LYS A 36 -13.34 23.15 -17.72
C LYS A 36 -11.83 23.39 -17.93
N LEU A 37 -11.15 22.46 -18.60
CA LEU A 37 -9.99 22.82 -19.40
C LEU A 37 -10.54 23.87 -20.35
N GLY A 38 -10.13 25.12 -20.15
CA GLY A 38 -10.70 26.29 -20.83
C GLY A 38 -10.94 25.98 -22.30
N GLY A 39 -12.10 26.39 -22.81
CA GLY A 39 -12.59 26.12 -24.17
C GLY A 39 -11.72 26.77 -25.24
N ASP A 40 -10.47 26.36 -25.31
CA ASP A 40 -9.47 26.87 -26.22
C ASP A 40 -9.05 25.74 -27.14
N LYS A 41 -9.28 25.95 -28.45
CA LYS A 41 -8.94 25.03 -29.55
C LYS A 41 -7.44 24.67 -29.58
N THR A 42 -6.62 25.34 -28.76
CA THR A 42 -5.20 25.06 -28.53
C THR A 42 -4.91 23.72 -27.85
N PHE A 43 -5.85 23.10 -27.10
CA PHE A 43 -5.56 21.87 -26.33
C PHE A 43 -5.41 20.60 -27.20
N GLN A 44 -6.19 20.44 -28.28
CA GLN A 44 -6.02 19.34 -29.23
C GLN A 44 -4.66 19.38 -29.95
N ASN A 45 -4.19 20.58 -30.30
CA ASN A 45 -2.87 20.79 -30.91
C ASN A 45 -1.70 20.70 -29.90
N SER A 46 -2.00 20.58 -28.60
CA SER A 46 -0.97 20.54 -27.55
C SER A 46 -0.43 19.14 -27.28
N PHE A 47 -1.05 18.08 -27.83
CA PHE A 47 -0.57 16.71 -27.63
C PHE A 47 0.52 16.28 -28.61
N GLU A 48 0.69 16.99 -29.72
CA GLU A 48 1.72 16.67 -30.72
C GLU A 48 3.13 16.68 -30.11
N SER A 49 3.42 17.62 -29.21
CA SER A 49 4.71 17.73 -28.52
C SER A 49 5.04 16.55 -27.59
N PHE A 50 4.04 15.74 -27.23
CA PHE A 50 4.22 14.57 -26.34
C PHE A 50 4.22 13.25 -27.10
N VAL A 51 3.91 13.27 -28.41
CA VAL A 51 4.01 12.08 -29.25
C VAL A 51 5.45 11.55 -29.18
N GLN A 52 5.58 10.23 -29.18
CA GLN A 52 6.83 9.48 -28.94
C GLN A 52 7.34 9.45 -27.50
N SER A 53 6.72 10.15 -26.53
CA SER A 53 7.10 9.99 -25.12
C SER A 53 6.84 8.56 -24.66
N THR A 54 7.78 7.98 -23.94
CA THR A 54 7.74 6.61 -23.44
C THR A 54 7.14 6.56 -22.05
N VAL A 55 6.17 5.68 -21.83
CA VAL A 55 5.67 5.38 -20.48
C VAL A 55 6.83 4.86 -19.62
N CYS A 56 7.23 5.64 -18.62
CA CYS A 56 8.26 5.28 -17.66
C CYS A 56 7.73 4.23 -16.70
N GLU A 57 6.62 4.54 -16.05
CA GLU A 57 6.02 3.71 -15.02
C GLU A 57 4.60 4.19 -14.71
N VAL A 58 3.84 3.30 -14.09
CA VAL A 58 2.55 3.62 -13.48
C VAL A 58 2.66 3.42 -11.98
N ARG A 59 2.43 4.50 -11.23
CA ARG A 59 2.40 4.48 -9.76
C ARG A 59 0.98 4.67 -9.25
N THR A 60 0.75 4.33 -7.99
CA THR A 60 -0.51 4.59 -7.30
C THR A 60 -0.23 5.16 -5.92
N LEU A 61 -1.05 6.10 -5.48
CA LEU A 61 -1.04 6.62 -4.12
C LEU A 61 -2.47 6.67 -3.59
N GLY A 62 -2.80 5.81 -2.65
CA GLY A 62 -4.18 5.67 -2.16
C GLY A 62 -5.14 5.39 -3.32
N LYS A 63 -6.09 6.30 -3.58
CA LYS A 63 -7.11 6.17 -4.65
C LYS A 63 -6.72 6.79 -5.99
N GLU A 64 -5.49 7.25 -6.09
CA GLU A 64 -4.95 7.95 -7.25
C GLU A 64 -4.01 7.03 -8.03
N LEU A 65 -4.03 7.14 -9.35
CA LEU A 65 -3.12 6.46 -10.27
C LEU A 65 -2.39 7.51 -11.10
N PHE A 66 -1.09 7.36 -11.27
CA PHE A 66 -0.23 8.25 -12.05
C PHE A 66 0.45 7.46 -13.16
N ILE A 67 0.38 7.96 -14.40
CA ILE A 67 1.12 7.44 -15.54
C ILE A 67 2.19 8.46 -15.89
N PHE A 68 3.46 8.10 -15.69
CA PHE A 68 4.60 8.99 -15.94
C PHE A 68 5.26 8.66 -17.28
N PHE A 69 5.69 9.70 -18.00
CA PHE A 69 6.41 9.60 -19.27
C PHE A 69 7.79 10.28 -19.18
N LYS A 70 8.82 9.72 -19.83
CA LYS A 70 10.24 10.09 -19.58
C LYS A 70 10.68 11.41 -20.23
N GLU A 71 10.29 11.65 -21.48
CA GLU A 71 10.96 12.61 -22.36
C GLU A 71 10.42 14.04 -22.20
N ASN A 72 9.14 14.19 -21.84
CA ASN A 72 8.44 15.47 -21.87
C ASN A 72 7.77 15.84 -20.53
N ALA A 73 8.23 15.25 -19.41
CA ALA A 73 7.67 15.47 -18.07
C ALA A 73 6.12 15.41 -18.06
N LEU A 74 5.54 14.49 -18.82
CA LEU A 74 4.11 14.28 -18.89
C LEU A 74 3.67 13.34 -17.77
N CYS A 75 2.65 13.76 -17.01
CA CYS A 75 1.96 12.95 -16.03
C CYS A 75 0.47 12.95 -16.33
N ILE A 76 -0.15 11.77 -16.33
CA ILE A 76 -1.60 11.62 -16.33
C ILE A 76 -2.01 11.10 -14.95
N ARG A 77 -2.75 11.91 -14.20
CA ARG A 77 -3.30 11.57 -12.90
C ARG A 77 -4.76 11.18 -13.04
N VAL A 78 -5.12 10.03 -12.50
CA VAL A 78 -6.46 9.44 -12.60
C VAL A 78 -7.00 9.17 -11.19
N HIS A 79 -8.22 9.62 -10.93
CA HIS A 79 -8.97 9.27 -9.73
C HIS A 79 -10.28 8.56 -10.11
N PHE A 80 -10.44 7.31 -9.69
CA PHE A 80 -11.50 6.41 -10.17
C PHE A 80 -12.89 6.65 -9.58
N LEU A 81 -13.08 7.65 -8.71
CA LEU A 81 -14.37 7.96 -8.08
C LEU A 81 -15.04 6.68 -7.51
N MET A 82 -16.36 6.54 -7.68
CA MET A 82 -17.08 5.36 -7.19
C MET A 82 -16.91 4.13 -8.09
N ASP A 83 -17.08 4.27 -9.41
CA ASP A 83 -17.18 3.14 -10.35
C ASP A 83 -16.31 3.33 -11.61
N GLY A 84 -15.16 3.97 -11.45
CA GLY A 84 -14.15 4.15 -12.47
C GLY A 84 -13.46 2.84 -12.87
N TYR A 85 -13.17 2.71 -14.17
CA TYR A 85 -12.52 1.52 -14.71
C TYR A 85 -11.67 1.86 -15.95
N ILE A 86 -10.78 0.92 -16.27
CA ILE A 86 -9.89 0.98 -17.44
C ILE A 86 -10.20 -0.23 -18.32
N ARG A 87 -10.24 -0.02 -19.64
CA ARG A 87 -10.21 -1.07 -20.65
C ARG A 87 -8.96 -0.94 -21.49
N ILE A 88 -8.40 -2.08 -21.91
CA ILE A 88 -7.19 -2.13 -22.75
C ILE A 88 -7.54 -2.88 -24.03
N ASN A 89 -7.25 -2.28 -25.18
CA ASN A 89 -7.51 -2.82 -26.54
C ASN A 89 -8.97 -3.16 -26.84
N GLU A 90 -9.90 -2.54 -26.12
CA GLU A 90 -11.33 -2.58 -26.44
C GLU A 90 -11.72 -1.27 -27.14
N ALA A 91 -12.77 -1.31 -27.96
CA ALA A 91 -13.27 -0.11 -28.63
C ALA A 91 -13.59 0.99 -27.59
N ALA A 92 -13.16 2.23 -27.87
CA ALA A 92 -13.33 3.39 -26.98
C ALA A 92 -14.80 3.74 -26.71
N ASN A 93 -15.71 3.28 -27.58
CA ASN A 93 -17.14 3.31 -27.38
C ASN A 93 -17.63 1.90 -27.07
N VAL A 94 -18.05 1.67 -25.82
CA VAL A 94 -18.66 0.41 -25.42
C VAL A 94 -20.16 0.60 -25.35
N VAL A 95 -20.91 -0.16 -26.16
CA VAL A 95 -22.37 -0.23 -26.06
C VAL A 95 -22.70 -0.95 -24.75
N GLY A 96 -23.33 -0.24 -23.82
CA GLY A 96 -23.75 -0.81 -22.54
C GLY A 96 -24.91 -1.79 -22.70
N LEU A 97 -25.15 -2.61 -21.65
CA LEU A 97 -26.25 -3.59 -21.54
C LEU A 97 -27.68 -3.02 -21.73
N LYS A 98 -27.84 -1.69 -21.81
CA LYS A 98 -29.12 -0.99 -22.01
C LYS A 98 -29.15 -0.12 -23.28
N GLY A 99 -28.25 -0.33 -24.23
CA GLY A 99 -28.15 0.50 -25.43
C GLY A 99 -27.57 1.91 -25.20
N SER A 100 -27.14 2.23 -23.98
CA SER A 100 -26.44 3.48 -23.69
C SER A 100 -24.96 3.37 -24.05
N SER A 101 -24.49 4.26 -24.95
CA SER A 101 -23.07 4.38 -25.28
C SER A 101 -22.31 4.98 -24.09
N LYS A 102 -21.37 4.23 -23.52
CA LYS A 102 -20.42 4.78 -22.55
C LYS A 102 -19.18 5.23 -23.31
N SER A 103 -19.05 6.54 -23.52
CA SER A 103 -17.82 7.17 -24.01
C SER A 103 -16.79 7.27 -22.89
N ALA A 104 -15.53 6.96 -23.22
CA ALA A 104 -14.37 7.12 -22.36
C ALA A 104 -14.10 8.60 -22.05
N VAL A 105 -13.67 8.89 -20.81
CA VAL A 105 -13.22 10.24 -20.42
C VAL A 105 -11.86 10.55 -21.06
N LEU A 106 -10.99 9.53 -21.14
CA LEU A 106 -9.69 9.64 -21.79
C LEU A 106 -9.34 8.33 -22.50
N VAL A 107 -8.78 8.44 -23.71
CA VAL A 107 -8.19 7.33 -24.47
C VAL A 107 -6.73 7.65 -24.76
N ILE A 108 -5.84 6.73 -24.40
CA ILE A 108 -4.40 6.83 -24.61
C ILE A 108 -4.01 5.76 -25.62
N TYR A 109 -3.59 6.19 -26.80
CA TYR A 109 -3.07 5.31 -27.84
C TYR A 109 -1.57 5.20 -27.69
N LEU A 110 -1.09 3.98 -27.44
CA LEU A 110 0.33 3.64 -27.35
C LEU A 110 0.72 2.80 -28.57
N ALA A 111 2.02 2.60 -28.74
CA ALA A 111 2.56 1.87 -29.90
C ALA A 111 1.98 0.45 -30.07
N ARG A 112 1.56 -0.22 -28.99
CA ARG A 112 0.97 -1.57 -29.06
C ARG A 112 -0.42 -1.65 -28.44
N ASP A 113 -0.70 -0.84 -27.43
CA ASP A 113 -1.95 -0.92 -26.66
C ASP A 113 -2.74 0.39 -26.71
N THR A 114 -4.06 0.28 -26.61
CA THR A 114 -4.97 1.42 -26.38
C THR A 114 -5.56 1.31 -24.99
N VAL A 115 -5.48 2.38 -24.20
CA VAL A 115 -6.00 2.44 -22.83
C VAL A 115 -7.17 3.41 -22.77
N ALA A 116 -8.37 2.92 -22.47
CA ALA A 116 -9.57 3.74 -22.32
C ALA A 116 -10.01 3.82 -20.85
N ILE A 117 -10.21 5.04 -20.36
CA ILE A 117 -10.54 5.35 -18.95
C ILE A 117 -11.97 5.87 -18.87
N TYR A 118 -12.76 5.30 -17.96
CA TYR A 118 -14.19 5.61 -17.82
C TYR A 118 -14.54 6.00 -16.39
N ASN A 119 -15.61 6.79 -16.21
CA ASN A 119 -16.19 7.16 -14.92
C ASN A 119 -15.14 7.63 -13.88
N SER A 120 -14.14 8.38 -14.33
CA SER A 120 -12.99 8.79 -13.54
C SER A 120 -12.72 10.28 -13.77
N HIS A 121 -12.12 10.93 -12.78
CA HIS A 121 -11.54 12.25 -12.94
C HIS A 121 -10.11 12.11 -13.48
N VAL A 122 -9.75 12.92 -14.49
CA VAL A 122 -8.43 12.85 -15.11
C VAL A 122 -7.82 14.24 -15.25
N ASP A 123 -6.63 14.41 -14.67
CA ASP A 123 -5.79 15.59 -14.81
C ASP A 123 -4.58 15.24 -15.68
N ILE A 124 -4.23 16.13 -16.62
CA ILE A 124 -3.10 15.96 -17.54
C ILE A 124 -2.20 17.19 -17.47
N SER A 125 -0.90 17.00 -17.35
CA SER A 125 0.10 18.08 -17.41
C SER A 125 0.71 18.21 -18.80
N ILE A 126 0.73 19.40 -19.38
CA ILE A 126 1.37 19.69 -20.67
C ILE A 126 2.37 20.84 -20.47
N SER A 127 3.67 20.57 -20.52
CA SER A 127 4.66 21.65 -20.48
C SER A 127 4.52 22.53 -21.72
N LYS A 128 4.09 23.78 -21.54
CA LYS A 128 4.51 24.89 -22.39
C LYS A 128 5.22 25.89 -21.50
N GLU A 129 6.35 26.39 -21.96
CA GLU A 129 7.13 27.40 -21.25
C GLU A 129 6.24 28.58 -20.84
N HIS A 130 6.46 29.05 -19.60
CA HIS A 130 5.91 30.30 -19.05
C HIS A 130 4.39 30.45 -19.05
N THR A 131 3.70 29.72 -18.15
CA THR A 131 2.73 30.22 -17.13
C THR A 131 1.88 29.06 -16.59
N HIS A 132 1.97 28.78 -15.29
CA HIS A 132 1.14 27.82 -14.51
C HIS A 132 1.11 26.31 -14.87
N VAL A 133 1.67 25.83 -15.99
CA VAL A 133 1.56 24.40 -16.40
C VAL A 133 2.80 23.53 -16.09
N HIS A 134 3.84 24.10 -15.47
CA HIS A 134 5.06 23.37 -15.06
C HIS A 134 4.90 22.51 -13.78
N ARG A 135 3.74 22.55 -13.12
CA ARG A 135 3.60 22.10 -11.72
C ARG A 135 3.16 20.65 -11.55
N LEU A 136 2.25 20.11 -12.36
CA LEU A 136 1.59 18.85 -12.00
C LEU A 136 2.49 17.58 -12.05
N TYR A 137 3.43 17.43 -12.99
CA TYR A 137 4.35 16.28 -12.97
C TYR A 137 5.19 16.26 -11.68
N GLU A 138 5.83 17.40 -11.38
CA GLU A 138 6.62 17.57 -10.16
C GLU A 138 5.74 17.48 -8.92
N ASP A 139 4.56 18.10 -8.89
CA ASP A 139 3.61 18.02 -7.79
C ASP A 139 3.16 16.59 -7.54
N CYS A 140 2.87 15.81 -8.59
CA CYS A 140 2.53 14.39 -8.48
C CYS A 140 3.71 13.58 -7.91
N LEU A 141 4.93 13.85 -8.36
CA LEU A 141 6.13 13.16 -7.88
C LEU A 141 6.44 13.53 -6.42
N VAL A 142 6.39 14.82 -6.08
CA VAL A 142 6.55 15.34 -4.71
C VAL A 142 5.48 14.76 -3.80
N ARG A 143 4.20 14.77 -4.23
CA ARG A 143 3.10 14.17 -3.48
C ARG A 143 3.31 12.68 -3.26
N TYR A 144 3.70 11.93 -4.30
CA TYR A 144 4.01 10.51 -4.20
C TYR A 144 5.14 10.27 -3.20
N ASN A 145 6.28 10.93 -3.36
CA ASN A 145 7.46 10.76 -2.50
C ASN A 145 7.18 11.13 -1.04
N LYS A 146 6.32 12.14 -0.81
CA LYS A 146 5.90 12.57 0.53
C LYS A 146 5.03 11.53 1.23
N LEU A 147 4.18 10.82 0.50
CA LEU A 147 3.09 10.01 1.07
C LEU A 147 3.24 8.50 0.81
N CYS A 148 4.22 8.04 0.03
CA CYS A 148 4.35 6.62 -0.32
C CYS A 148 4.55 5.70 0.90
N GLN A 149 5.17 6.21 1.97
CA GLN A 149 5.35 5.51 3.24
C GLN A 149 4.08 5.50 4.12
N LEU A 150 3.08 6.32 3.79
CA LEU A 150 1.81 6.42 4.51
C LEU A 150 0.66 5.75 3.75
N ASP A 151 0.86 5.39 2.48
CA ASP A 151 -0.12 4.62 1.72
C ASP A 151 -0.23 3.20 2.29
N ILE A 152 -1.26 2.96 3.12
CA ILE A 152 -2.28 1.98 2.71
C ILE A 152 -1.78 0.65 2.19
N CYS A 153 -1.62 0.64 0.86
CA CYS A 153 -1.33 -0.50 0.01
C CYS A 153 0.14 -0.57 -0.43
N SER A 154 0.96 0.41 -0.05
CA SER A 154 2.36 0.49 -0.44
C SER A 154 3.20 -0.59 0.25
N PRO A 155 4.11 -1.28 -0.47
CA PRO A 155 5.08 -2.16 0.16
C PRO A 155 6.06 -1.41 1.07
N GLU A 156 6.20 -0.09 0.91
CA GLU A 156 7.06 0.79 1.71
C GLU A 156 6.34 1.39 2.92
N PHE A 157 5.13 0.92 3.23
CA PHE A 157 4.33 1.46 4.34
C PHE A 157 5.08 1.38 5.68
N ASP A 158 5.21 2.52 6.36
CA ASP A 158 5.89 2.66 7.63
C ASP A 158 4.87 2.85 8.77
N PHE A 159 4.71 1.80 9.58
CA PHE A 159 3.85 1.80 10.77
C PHE A 159 4.23 2.88 11.80
N SER A 160 5.52 3.12 12.02
CA SER A 160 5.99 4.11 12.98
C SER A 160 5.65 5.52 12.49
N CYS A 161 5.87 5.80 11.20
CA CYS A 161 5.49 7.08 10.60
C CYS A 161 3.98 7.33 10.69
N ALA A 162 3.17 6.33 10.32
CA ALA A 162 1.71 6.40 10.41
C ALA A 162 1.22 6.62 11.86
N ASN A 163 1.74 5.87 12.83
CA ASN A 163 1.37 6.01 14.24
C ASN A 163 1.68 7.40 14.78
N LYS A 164 2.86 7.96 14.44
CA LYS A 164 3.25 9.31 14.85
C LYS A 164 2.32 10.37 14.25
N LEU A 165 2.02 10.28 12.95
CA LEU A 165 1.16 11.24 12.26
C LEU A 165 -0.28 11.21 12.76
N ILE A 166 -0.82 10.02 13.06
CA ILE A 166 -2.16 9.89 13.65
C ILE A 166 -2.15 10.50 15.06
N SER A 167 -1.19 10.11 15.89
CA SER A 167 -1.08 10.58 17.27
C SER A 167 -0.88 12.10 17.38
N SER A 168 -0.34 12.75 16.34
CA SER A 168 -0.16 14.20 16.31
C SER A 168 -1.48 14.98 16.09
N ARG A 169 -2.64 14.31 16.01
CA ARG A 169 -3.95 14.91 15.77
C ARG A 169 -4.97 14.56 16.86
N PRO A 170 -4.67 14.82 18.15
CA PRO A 170 -5.46 14.30 19.28
C PRO A 170 -6.92 14.78 19.28
N GLY A 171 -7.21 16.00 18.82
CA GLY A 171 -8.56 16.55 18.80
C GLY A 171 -9.46 16.09 17.64
N LYS A 172 -8.93 15.31 16.69
CA LYS A 172 -9.71 14.83 15.54
C LYS A 172 -10.36 13.48 15.84
N MET A 173 -11.55 13.25 15.29
CA MET A 173 -12.23 11.95 15.39
C MET A 173 -11.49 10.88 14.57
N VAL A 174 -11.48 9.65 15.09
CA VAL A 174 -10.86 8.47 14.46
C VAL A 174 -11.37 8.29 13.02
N CYS A 175 -12.68 8.39 12.80
CA CYS A 175 -13.26 8.23 11.46
C CYS A 175 -12.78 9.29 10.46
N ASP A 176 -12.56 10.52 10.88
CA ASP A 176 -12.12 11.60 9.99
C ASP A 176 -10.63 11.42 9.65
N VAL A 177 -9.81 11.10 10.64
CA VAL A 177 -8.36 10.88 10.45
C VAL A 177 -8.08 9.73 9.49
N ILE A 178 -8.80 8.61 9.60
CA ILE A 178 -8.59 7.43 8.74
C ILE A 178 -9.03 7.69 7.30
N MET A 179 -10.03 8.56 7.10
CA MET A 179 -10.54 8.89 5.78
C MET A 179 -9.74 10.01 5.09
N ASP A 180 -8.87 10.69 5.84
CA ASP A 180 -7.97 11.72 5.33
C ASP A 180 -6.88 11.12 4.44
N GLN A 181 -6.89 11.50 3.16
CA GLN A 181 -5.96 11.00 2.16
C GLN A 181 -4.53 11.53 2.33
N ASP A 182 -4.32 12.54 3.18
CA ASP A 182 -2.99 13.04 3.55
C ASP A 182 -2.47 12.42 4.86
N VAL A 183 -3.21 11.47 5.46
CA VAL A 183 -2.79 10.71 6.65
C VAL A 183 -2.58 9.24 6.34
N LEU A 184 -3.63 8.57 5.84
CA LEU A 184 -3.59 7.16 5.45
C LEU A 184 -4.26 7.00 4.08
N PRO A 185 -3.57 7.39 2.99
CA PRO A 185 -4.10 7.24 1.64
C PRO A 185 -4.65 5.83 1.39
N GLY A 186 -5.89 5.75 0.92
CA GLY A 186 -6.51 4.48 0.53
C GLY A 186 -7.05 3.59 1.66
N ALA A 187 -7.01 4.02 2.93
CA ALA A 187 -7.55 3.26 4.06
C ALA A 187 -9.09 3.16 4.05
N LEU A 188 -9.60 2.02 4.55
CA LEU A 188 -11.02 1.81 4.86
C LEU A 188 -11.16 1.39 6.32
N PHE A 189 -12.15 1.94 7.00
CA PHE A 189 -12.36 1.67 8.42
C PHE A 189 -12.79 0.22 8.71
N ASN A 190 -11.91 -0.54 9.36
CA ASN A 190 -12.21 -1.86 9.94
C ASN A 190 -11.19 -2.22 11.02
N SER A 191 -11.30 -1.61 12.20
CA SER A 191 -10.23 -1.65 13.21
C SER A 191 -10.63 -2.15 14.59
N GLY A 192 -11.92 -2.45 14.83
CA GLY A 192 -12.40 -2.78 16.18
C GLY A 192 -12.35 -1.62 17.17
N ILE A 193 -12.04 -0.41 16.71
CA ILE A 193 -12.01 0.83 17.52
C ILE A 193 -13.29 1.61 17.29
N ASN A 194 -13.73 2.40 18.28
CA ASN A 194 -14.90 3.26 18.14
C ASN A 194 -14.58 4.39 17.14
N PRO A 195 -15.29 4.50 16.00
CA PRO A 195 -15.03 5.56 15.05
C PRO A 195 -15.37 6.97 15.58
N ASN A 196 -16.23 7.05 16.60
CA ASN A 196 -16.70 8.32 17.16
C ASN A 196 -15.79 8.87 18.26
N SER A 197 -14.74 8.13 18.63
CA SER A 197 -13.74 8.62 19.59
C SER A 197 -12.78 9.60 18.94
N THR A 198 -12.21 10.49 19.75
CA THR A 198 -11.07 11.31 19.34
C THR A 198 -9.78 10.49 19.37
N ILE A 199 -8.75 10.89 18.61
CA ILE A 199 -7.45 10.23 18.69
C ILE A 199 -6.85 10.35 20.09
N GLY A 200 -7.05 11.47 20.78
CA GLY A 200 -6.55 11.72 22.13
C GLY A 200 -7.13 10.79 23.19
N GLU A 201 -8.30 10.18 22.94
CA GLU A 201 -8.90 9.16 23.81
C GLU A 201 -8.25 7.77 23.66
N LEU A 202 -7.44 7.55 22.62
CA LEU A 202 -6.80 6.27 22.35
C LEU A 202 -5.42 6.20 23.00
N THR A 203 -5.14 5.07 23.66
CA THR A 203 -3.78 4.76 24.09
C THR A 203 -2.86 4.53 22.88
N PRO A 204 -1.53 4.71 23.01
CA PRO A 204 -0.59 4.43 21.92
C PRO A 204 -0.73 3.02 21.33
N ASP A 205 -1.03 2.02 22.17
CA ASP A 205 -1.24 0.64 21.71
C ASP A 205 -2.54 0.50 20.89
N LEU A 206 -3.58 1.26 21.21
CA LEU A 206 -4.81 1.29 20.42
C LEU A 206 -4.57 1.98 19.07
N VAL A 207 -3.79 3.06 19.03
CA VAL A 207 -3.38 3.69 17.75
C VAL A 207 -2.56 2.72 16.90
N SER A 208 -1.59 2.03 17.51
CA SER A 208 -0.82 0.99 16.81
C SER A 208 -1.71 -0.11 16.25
N ARG A 209 -2.64 -0.62 17.06
CA ARG A 209 -3.62 -1.63 16.62
C ARG A 209 -4.53 -1.11 15.50
N LEU A 210 -4.98 0.14 15.56
CA LEU A 210 -5.76 0.77 14.51
C LEU A 210 -5.04 0.63 13.17
N VAL A 211 -3.79 1.07 13.10
CA VAL A 211 -2.99 1.04 11.87
C VAL A 211 -2.77 -0.38 11.38
N HIS A 212 -2.44 -1.32 12.27
CA HIS A 212 -2.30 -2.74 11.92
C HIS A 212 -3.57 -3.32 11.30
N ARG A 213 -4.74 -3.09 11.92
CA ARG A 213 -6.00 -3.63 11.40
C ARG A 213 -6.43 -3.02 10.07
N LEU A 214 -6.20 -1.72 9.90
CA LEU A 214 -6.45 -1.05 8.62
C LEU A 214 -5.57 -1.63 7.51
N ARG A 215 -4.29 -1.89 7.80
CA ARG A 215 -3.35 -2.51 6.85
C ARG A 215 -3.74 -3.95 6.52
N ASP A 216 -4.05 -4.77 7.52
CA ASP A 216 -4.50 -6.16 7.35
C ASP A 216 -5.74 -6.25 6.46
N PHE A 217 -6.75 -5.43 6.77
CA PHE A 217 -7.98 -5.39 5.99
C PHE A 217 -7.74 -4.92 4.55
N SER A 218 -6.87 -3.91 4.36
CA SER A 218 -6.49 -3.44 3.03
C SER A 218 -5.77 -4.52 2.21
N ALA A 219 -4.95 -5.36 2.84
CA ALA A 219 -4.32 -6.50 2.20
C ALA A 219 -5.33 -7.57 1.77
N ILE A 220 -6.32 -7.89 2.61
CA ILE A 220 -7.41 -8.80 2.27
C ILE A 220 -8.21 -8.25 1.08
N PHE A 221 -8.52 -6.95 1.12
CA PHE A 221 -9.25 -6.30 0.04
C PHE A 221 -8.45 -6.33 -1.27
N TYR A 222 -7.15 -6.03 -1.23
CA TYR A 222 -6.26 -6.12 -2.38
C TYR A 222 -6.27 -7.53 -2.98
N LYS A 223 -6.16 -8.56 -2.14
CA LYS A 223 -6.19 -9.97 -2.57
C LYS A 223 -7.54 -10.35 -3.19
N CYS A 224 -8.65 -9.92 -2.60
CA CYS A 224 -9.98 -10.14 -3.17
C CYS A 224 -10.08 -9.52 -4.57
N ARG A 225 -9.60 -8.28 -4.74
CA ARG A 225 -9.59 -7.61 -6.05
C ARG A 225 -8.71 -8.32 -7.06
N LYS A 226 -7.51 -8.76 -6.65
CA LYS A 226 -6.58 -9.49 -7.51
C LYS A 226 -7.11 -10.86 -7.95
N GLN A 227 -7.88 -11.53 -7.09
CA GLN A 227 -8.47 -12.85 -7.35
C GLN A 227 -9.90 -12.78 -7.89
N ASN A 228 -10.43 -11.59 -8.13
CA ASN A 228 -11.83 -11.35 -8.49
C ASN A 228 -12.85 -12.01 -7.53
N LYS A 229 -12.55 -12.05 -6.22
CA LYS A 229 -13.42 -12.57 -5.18
C LYS A 229 -14.25 -11.45 -4.54
N ALA A 230 -15.43 -11.81 -4.05
CA ALA A 230 -16.30 -10.87 -3.34
C ALA A 230 -15.68 -10.44 -2.00
N LEU A 231 -15.65 -9.13 -1.74
CA LEU A 231 -15.22 -8.59 -0.44
C LEU A 231 -16.29 -8.78 0.64
N SER A 232 -17.57 -8.91 0.26
CA SER A 232 -18.73 -8.95 1.16
C SER A 232 -18.58 -9.98 2.28
N GLN A 233 -17.96 -11.13 2.01
CA GLN A 233 -17.70 -12.18 3.00
C GLN A 233 -16.81 -11.74 4.18
N TYR A 234 -16.00 -10.69 3.99
CA TYR A 234 -15.13 -10.12 5.03
C TYR A 234 -15.73 -8.86 5.69
N MET A 235 -16.89 -8.39 5.22
CA MET A 235 -17.54 -7.17 5.73
C MET A 235 -18.47 -7.52 6.90
N LYS A 236 -17.98 -7.34 8.12
CA LYS A 236 -18.73 -7.70 9.35
C LYS A 236 -19.75 -6.64 9.79
N ILE A 237 -19.56 -5.39 9.37
CA ILE A 237 -20.33 -4.23 9.86
C ILE A 237 -20.98 -3.43 8.72
N TYR A 238 -20.21 -3.10 7.68
CA TYR A 238 -20.67 -2.24 6.59
C TYR A 238 -21.93 -2.78 5.92
N LYS A 239 -22.99 -1.96 5.87
CA LYS A 239 -24.31 -2.29 5.28
C LYS A 239 -25.01 -3.52 5.91
N ASN A 240 -24.60 -3.95 7.10
CA ASN A 240 -25.29 -4.99 7.87
C ASN A 240 -26.10 -4.35 9.01
N GLN A 241 -27.27 -4.92 9.31
CA GLN A 241 -28.08 -4.50 10.47
C GLN A 241 -27.56 -5.08 11.79
N ARG A 242 -26.87 -6.23 11.72
CA ARG A 242 -26.31 -6.96 12.87
C ARG A 242 -24.81 -7.18 12.68
N CYS A 243 -24.07 -7.12 13.78
CA CYS A 243 -22.62 -7.29 13.82
C CYS A 243 -22.25 -8.74 13.50
N GLY A 244 -21.36 -8.94 12.53
CA GLY A 244 -20.89 -10.27 12.15
C GLY A 244 -20.00 -10.97 13.18
N GLU A 245 -19.59 -10.29 14.27
CA GLU A 245 -18.80 -10.89 15.36
C GLU A 245 -19.68 -11.31 16.54
N CYS A 246 -20.48 -10.38 17.09
CA CYS A 246 -21.26 -10.61 18.32
C CYS A 246 -22.77 -10.74 18.09
N GLY A 247 -23.25 -10.53 16.87
CA GLY A 247 -24.69 -10.52 16.56
C GLY A 247 -25.47 -9.30 17.09
N GLY A 248 -24.81 -8.36 17.78
CA GLY A 248 -25.40 -7.12 18.30
C GLY A 248 -25.85 -6.16 17.19
N ARG A 249 -26.65 -5.14 17.54
CA ARG A 249 -27.13 -4.14 16.58
C ARG A 249 -25.99 -3.27 16.04
N VAL A 250 -25.97 -3.04 14.72
CA VAL A 250 -25.06 -2.08 14.10
C VAL A 250 -25.69 -0.68 14.18
N THR A 251 -24.92 0.26 14.70
CA THR A 251 -25.27 1.68 14.74
C THR A 251 -24.81 2.35 13.45
N VAL A 252 -25.67 3.20 12.89
CA VAL A 252 -25.37 4.03 11.72
C VAL A 252 -25.46 5.50 12.12
N CYS A 253 -24.37 6.25 11.95
CA CYS A 253 -24.31 7.67 12.30
C CYS A 253 -23.52 8.47 11.26
N LYS A 254 -23.47 9.80 11.40
CA LYS A 254 -22.64 10.71 10.61
C LYS A 254 -21.72 11.53 11.54
N PRO A 255 -20.74 10.87 12.17
CA PRO A 255 -19.85 11.52 13.13
C PRO A 255 -18.85 12.44 12.41
N GLY A 256 -18.10 13.21 13.19
CA GLY A 256 -17.02 14.04 12.68
C GLY A 256 -17.47 15.29 11.94
N GLU A 257 -16.48 15.97 11.37
CA GLU A 257 -16.65 17.15 10.52
C GLU A 257 -17.08 16.75 9.11
N LEU A 258 -16.64 15.58 8.63
CA LEU A 258 -16.91 15.12 7.27
C LEU A 258 -18.32 14.55 7.07
N LYS A 259 -19.07 14.33 8.17
CA LYS A 259 -20.46 13.83 8.19
C LYS A 259 -20.70 12.62 7.29
N ARG A 260 -19.70 11.75 7.16
CA ARG A 260 -19.80 10.51 6.36
C ARG A 260 -20.61 9.48 7.11
N ILE A 261 -21.42 8.70 6.38
CA ILE A 261 -22.16 7.59 6.98
C ILE A 261 -21.15 6.56 7.49
N THR A 262 -21.20 6.31 8.79
CA THR A 262 -20.32 5.39 9.51
C THR A 262 -21.17 4.32 10.16
N TYR A 263 -20.73 3.06 10.00
CA TYR A 263 -21.35 1.88 10.60
C TYR A 263 -20.40 1.37 11.68
N PHE A 264 -20.92 1.07 12.88
CA PHE A 264 -20.13 0.49 13.96
C PHE A 264 -20.97 -0.33 14.94
N CYS A 265 -20.33 -1.23 15.68
CA CYS A 265 -20.96 -2.00 16.76
C CYS A 265 -20.49 -1.46 18.11
N ALA A 266 -21.40 -0.85 18.88
CA ALA A 266 -21.08 -0.28 20.20
C ALA A 266 -20.58 -1.34 21.20
N SER A 267 -20.98 -2.60 21.07
CA SER A 267 -20.55 -3.69 21.95
C SER A 267 -19.14 -4.21 21.64
N CYS A 268 -18.73 -4.22 20.37
CA CYS A 268 -17.40 -4.70 19.97
C CYS A 268 -16.37 -3.58 19.87
N GLN A 269 -16.78 -2.36 19.60
CA GLN A 269 -15.90 -1.23 19.33
C GLN A 269 -15.88 -0.29 20.52
N THR A 270 -15.33 -0.77 21.65
CA THR A 270 -15.35 -0.06 22.95
C THR A 270 -14.03 0.63 23.30
N ASN A 271 -13.08 0.70 22.35
CA ASN A 271 -11.69 1.11 22.61
C ASN A 271 -10.99 0.30 23.71
N SER A 272 -11.46 -0.91 23.99
CA SER A 272 -10.80 -1.79 24.93
C SER A 272 -9.80 -2.70 24.22
N VAL A 273 -8.69 -2.96 24.91
CA VAL A 273 -7.68 -3.94 24.53
C VAL A 273 -8.14 -5.38 24.79
N THR A 274 -9.16 -5.59 25.63
CA THR A 274 -9.57 -6.92 26.10
C THR A 274 -10.71 -7.54 25.29
N ASN A 275 -11.52 -6.73 24.59
CA ASN A 275 -12.65 -7.20 23.79
C ASN A 275 -12.22 -7.51 22.34
N LEU A 276 -11.20 -8.37 22.17
CA LEU A 276 -10.78 -8.75 20.82
C LEU A 276 -11.74 -9.80 20.25
N PRO A 277 -12.34 -9.58 19.06
CA PRO A 277 -12.91 -10.67 18.29
C PRO A 277 -11.81 -11.70 18.00
N SER A 278 -12.18 -12.98 18.05
CA SER A 278 -11.23 -14.08 17.86
C SER A 278 -10.38 -13.86 16.61
N THR A 279 -9.08 -13.95 16.81
CA THR A 279 -8.00 -13.79 15.82
C THR A 279 -8.09 -14.74 14.62
N GLY A 280 -9.08 -15.65 14.58
CA GLY A 280 -9.17 -16.75 13.62
C GLY A 280 -9.53 -16.38 12.18
N SER A 281 -10.22 -15.26 11.92
CA SER A 281 -10.78 -15.01 10.57
C SER A 281 -9.90 -14.16 9.65
N LEU A 282 -9.22 -13.14 10.17
CA LEU A 282 -8.35 -12.28 9.35
C LEU A 282 -6.96 -12.90 9.17
N LEU A 283 -6.39 -13.47 10.23
CA LEU A 283 -5.11 -14.15 10.17
C LEU A 283 -5.20 -15.49 9.43
N GLY A 284 -6.31 -16.22 9.43
CA GLY A 284 -6.41 -17.49 8.67
C GLY A 284 -6.29 -17.30 7.14
N PHE A 285 -6.80 -16.19 6.59
CA PHE A 285 -6.74 -15.88 5.16
C PHE A 285 -5.46 -15.16 4.72
N VAL A 286 -4.88 -14.37 5.63
CA VAL A 286 -3.53 -13.81 5.48
C VAL A 286 -2.51 -14.95 5.64
N ALA A 287 -2.64 -15.82 6.65
CA ALA A 287 -1.87 -17.07 6.86
C ALA A 287 -1.87 -17.94 5.61
N ASN A 288 -3.02 -18.35 5.10
CA ASN A 288 -3.04 -19.33 3.99
C ASN A 288 -2.64 -18.78 2.61
N SER A 289 -2.20 -17.53 2.46
CA SER A 289 -1.68 -17.07 1.16
C SER A 289 -0.65 -15.93 1.19
N LEU A 290 -0.41 -15.31 2.34
CA LEU A 290 0.78 -14.49 2.62
C LEU A 290 1.76 -15.24 3.53
N PHE A 291 1.33 -16.34 4.15
CA PHE A 291 2.19 -17.30 4.83
C PHE A 291 2.01 -18.68 4.19
N ALA A 292 2.49 -18.80 2.94
CA ALA A 292 3.38 -19.94 2.74
C ALA A 292 4.37 -19.88 3.92
N SER A 293 4.41 -20.95 4.72
CA SER A 293 5.27 -21.16 5.89
C SER A 293 6.51 -20.28 5.84
N PRO A 294 6.97 -19.63 6.93
CA PRO A 294 7.97 -18.58 6.91
C PRO A 294 9.15 -18.97 6.01
N SER A 295 9.05 -18.58 4.73
CA SER A 295 10.18 -18.65 3.85
C SER A 295 11.00 -17.50 4.34
N LEU A 296 12.13 -17.86 4.98
CA LEU A 296 13.19 -16.98 5.42
C LEU A 296 13.21 -15.68 4.60
N PRO A 297 13.41 -14.51 5.25
CA PRO A 297 13.36 -13.21 4.59
C PRO A 297 14.06 -13.29 3.24
N ALA A 298 13.33 -12.93 2.18
CA ALA A 298 13.80 -13.04 0.80
C ALA A 298 15.22 -12.46 0.72
N VAL A 299 16.17 -13.32 0.34
CA VAL A 299 17.58 -13.00 0.35
C VAL A 299 17.81 -11.75 -0.51
N PRO A 300 18.37 -10.66 0.04
CA PRO A 300 18.42 -9.38 -0.65
C PRO A 300 19.30 -9.47 -1.90
N VAL A 301 19.04 -8.56 -2.84
CA VAL A 301 19.83 -8.43 -4.07
C VAL A 301 20.79 -7.26 -3.92
N CYS A 302 22.07 -7.45 -4.25
CA CYS A 302 23.06 -6.38 -4.08
C CYS A 302 22.86 -5.29 -5.15
N MET A 303 22.96 -4.01 -4.75
CA MET A 303 22.74 -2.88 -5.68
C MET A 303 23.76 -2.80 -6.81
N GLY A 304 25.01 -3.24 -6.57
CA GLY A 304 26.08 -3.18 -7.57
C GLY A 304 25.93 -4.17 -8.74
N HIS A 305 25.53 -5.41 -8.45
CA HIS A 305 25.53 -6.49 -9.45
C HIS A 305 24.16 -7.11 -9.72
N LYS A 306 23.13 -6.70 -8.96
CA LYS A 306 21.76 -7.21 -9.07
C LYS A 306 21.66 -8.75 -8.94
N VAL A 307 22.57 -9.36 -8.18
CA VAL A 307 22.57 -10.79 -7.82
C VAL A 307 22.08 -11.03 -6.40
N THR A 308 21.47 -12.19 -6.15
CA THR A 308 21.06 -12.62 -4.81
C THR A 308 22.25 -12.75 -3.87
N CYS A 309 22.17 -12.18 -2.69
CA CYS A 309 23.24 -12.18 -1.70
C CYS A 309 23.42 -13.55 -1.04
N THR A 310 24.50 -13.72 -0.28
CA THR A 310 24.73 -14.92 0.55
C THR A 310 24.68 -14.54 2.02
N LYS A 311 23.99 -15.34 2.83
CA LYS A 311 23.92 -15.17 4.29
C LYS A 311 25.18 -15.72 4.96
N LYS A 312 25.75 -14.96 5.88
CA LYS A 312 26.92 -15.32 6.68
C LYS A 312 26.68 -15.02 8.16
N GLN A 313 27.52 -15.58 9.01
CA GLN A 313 27.50 -15.36 10.46
C GLN A 313 28.81 -14.70 10.89
N VAL A 314 28.73 -13.75 11.83
CA VAL A 314 29.92 -13.12 12.40
C VAL A 314 30.63 -14.13 13.30
N THR A 315 31.82 -14.57 12.88
CA THR A 315 32.67 -15.47 13.68
C THR A 315 33.70 -14.72 14.52
N LYS A 316 33.96 -13.46 14.19
CA LYS A 316 34.92 -12.61 14.93
C LYS A 316 34.39 -12.31 16.33
N THR A 317 35.22 -12.56 17.34
CA THR A 317 34.96 -12.23 18.74
C THR A 317 34.76 -10.71 18.89
N SER A 318 33.51 -10.31 19.00
CA SER A 318 33.06 -8.91 19.04
C SER A 318 31.63 -8.86 19.59
N GLU A 319 31.10 -7.67 19.85
CA GLU A 319 29.71 -7.50 20.30
C GLU A 319 28.68 -8.11 19.32
N ASN A 320 29.04 -8.22 18.04
CA ASN A 320 28.18 -8.77 17.00
C ASN A 320 28.43 -10.27 16.74
N GLN A 321 29.25 -10.95 17.55
CA GLN A 321 29.55 -12.37 17.36
C GLN A 321 28.26 -13.21 17.34
N GLY A 322 28.14 -14.08 16.34
CA GLY A 322 26.98 -14.95 16.16
C GLY A 322 25.81 -14.32 15.41
N ARG A 323 25.84 -13.01 15.10
CA ARG A 323 24.81 -12.34 14.30
C ARG A 323 24.87 -12.74 12.83
N LEU A 324 23.71 -12.72 12.17
CA LEU A 324 23.58 -13.09 10.75
C LEU A 324 23.54 -11.85 9.86
N PHE A 325 24.23 -11.89 8.73
CA PHE A 325 24.28 -10.78 7.76
C PHE A 325 24.32 -11.28 6.31
N TYR A 326 23.93 -10.42 5.38
CA TYR A 326 23.98 -10.65 3.93
C TYR A 326 25.13 -9.87 3.29
N VAL A 327 25.83 -10.51 2.35
CA VAL A 327 26.86 -9.90 1.48
C VAL A 327 26.70 -10.37 0.04
N CYS A 328 27.31 -9.66 -0.91
CA CYS A 328 27.34 -10.10 -2.31
C CYS A 328 27.82 -11.56 -2.45
N SER A 329 27.18 -12.33 -3.33
CA SER A 329 27.47 -13.76 -3.56
C SER A 329 28.63 -14.01 -4.52
N LEU A 330 29.09 -12.99 -5.25
CA LEU A 330 30.23 -13.11 -6.17
C LEU A 330 31.53 -13.45 -5.42
N PRO A 331 32.58 -13.99 -6.09
CA PRO A 331 33.89 -14.23 -5.46
C PRO A 331 34.55 -12.95 -4.94
N ARG A 332 35.39 -13.03 -3.90
CA ARG A 332 35.94 -11.86 -3.16
C ARG A 332 36.52 -10.75 -4.06
N LEU A 333 37.22 -11.10 -5.13
CA LEU A 333 37.83 -10.14 -6.06
C LEU A 333 36.81 -9.40 -6.96
N LYS A 334 35.55 -9.85 -7.01
CA LYS A 334 34.44 -9.28 -7.79
C LYS A 334 33.25 -8.90 -6.90
N GLN A 335 33.39 -8.89 -5.58
CA GLN A 335 32.32 -8.50 -4.66
C GLN A 335 32.18 -6.97 -4.61
N CYS A 336 30.94 -6.48 -4.57
CA CYS A 336 30.68 -5.10 -4.18
C CYS A 336 30.59 -4.99 -2.64
N HIS A 337 30.57 -3.76 -2.13
CA HIS A 337 30.50 -3.47 -0.68
C HIS A 337 29.09 -3.61 -0.07
N PHE A 338 28.20 -4.39 -0.68
CA PHE A 338 26.86 -4.59 -0.13
C PHE A 338 26.92 -5.36 1.20
N PHE A 339 26.28 -4.80 2.24
CA PHE A 339 26.17 -5.37 3.58
C PHE A 339 24.78 -5.06 4.16
N GLN A 340 24.13 -6.05 4.76
CA GLN A 340 22.87 -5.87 5.47
C GLN A 340 22.74 -6.88 6.60
N TRP A 341 22.25 -6.47 7.78
CA TRP A 341 21.93 -7.41 8.86
C TRP A 341 20.74 -8.29 8.46
N ALA A 342 20.91 -9.61 8.58
CA ALA A 342 19.90 -10.62 8.24
C ALA A 342 19.02 -10.98 9.45
N ASP A 343 19.32 -10.41 10.62
CA ASP A 343 18.69 -10.73 11.89
C ASP A 343 17.79 -9.62 12.45
N LEU A 344 17.51 -8.55 11.67
CA LEU A 344 16.70 -7.41 12.14
C LEU A 344 15.27 -7.79 12.56
N HIS A 345 14.73 -8.91 12.08
CA HIS A 345 13.43 -9.42 12.46
C HIS A 345 13.47 -10.31 13.73
N HIS A 346 14.65 -10.61 14.27
CA HIS A 346 14.77 -11.45 15.44
C HIS A 346 14.18 -10.72 16.66
N PRO A 347 13.56 -11.45 17.61
CA PRO A 347 13.09 -10.86 18.85
C PRO A 347 14.20 -10.09 19.57
N MET A 348 13.84 -9.04 20.30
CA MET A 348 14.76 -8.36 21.21
C MET A 348 14.73 -9.02 22.58
N CYS A 349 15.89 -9.20 23.18
CA CYS A 349 16.00 -9.66 24.57
C CYS A 349 15.74 -8.51 25.57
N ALA A 350 15.67 -8.81 26.87
CA ALA A 350 15.45 -7.81 27.93
C ALA A 350 16.48 -6.65 27.93
N HIS A 351 17.68 -6.87 27.39
CA HIS A 351 18.72 -5.84 27.23
C HIS A 351 18.55 -4.97 25.99
N LYS A 352 17.41 -5.08 25.27
CA LYS A 352 17.13 -4.38 24.00
C LYS A 352 18.12 -4.70 22.87
N LYS A 353 18.86 -5.82 22.98
CA LYS A 353 19.73 -6.35 21.91
C LYS A 353 18.98 -7.38 21.06
N VAL A 354 19.22 -7.37 19.76
CA VAL A 354 18.71 -8.35 18.80
C VAL A 354 19.25 -9.74 19.17
N THR A 355 18.37 -10.74 19.25
CA THR A 355 18.73 -12.10 19.69
C THR A 355 19.46 -12.89 18.59
N VAL A 356 20.35 -13.78 19.01
CA VAL A 356 21.09 -14.67 18.10
C VAL A 356 20.38 -16.03 18.02
N LEU A 357 20.39 -16.61 16.82
CA LEU A 357 19.83 -17.95 16.57
C LEU A 357 20.90 -19.00 16.84
N ARG A 358 20.60 -19.98 17.69
CA ARG A 358 21.48 -21.12 18.00
C ARG A 358 20.73 -22.43 17.77
N SER A 359 21.49 -23.51 17.59
CA SER A 359 20.93 -24.86 17.50
C SER A 359 21.28 -25.67 18.75
N VAL A 360 20.34 -26.50 19.21
CA VAL A 360 20.59 -27.46 20.29
C VAL A 360 21.51 -28.55 19.75
N LEU A 361 22.72 -28.66 20.32
CA LEU A 361 23.69 -29.71 19.96
C LEU A 361 23.63 -30.92 20.88
N LYS A 362 22.86 -30.83 21.98
CA LYS A 362 22.70 -31.93 22.93
C LYS A 362 21.87 -33.04 22.27
N GLN A 363 22.35 -34.28 22.29
CA GLN A 363 21.64 -35.43 21.74
C GLN A 363 20.45 -35.80 22.64
N ASN A 364 19.30 -35.22 22.35
CA ASN A 364 18.00 -35.53 22.94
C ASN A 364 16.88 -35.29 21.92
N ALA A 365 15.62 -35.41 22.34
CA ALA A 365 14.45 -35.16 21.48
C ALA A 365 14.40 -33.75 20.84
N ASN A 366 15.22 -32.81 21.32
CA ASN A 366 15.32 -31.45 20.82
C ASN A 366 16.61 -31.20 20.02
N ASN A 367 17.46 -32.22 19.76
CA ASN A 367 18.68 -32.07 18.98
C ASN A 367 18.37 -31.47 17.59
N GLY A 368 19.15 -30.46 17.19
CA GLY A 368 18.97 -29.74 15.93
C GLY A 368 17.87 -28.67 15.94
N ARG A 369 17.06 -28.56 17.00
CA ARG A 369 16.08 -27.45 17.12
C ARG A 369 16.80 -26.11 17.26
N GLN A 370 16.29 -25.10 16.57
CA GLN A 370 16.80 -23.74 16.64
C GLN A 370 16.05 -22.94 17.70
N PHE A 371 16.74 -22.06 18.40
CA PHE A 371 16.17 -21.17 19.42
C PHE A 371 16.86 -19.81 19.40
N TYR A 372 16.13 -18.78 19.81
CA TYR A 372 16.65 -17.43 20.01
C TYR A 372 17.18 -17.27 21.41
N CYS A 373 18.37 -16.70 21.56
CA CYS A 373 18.94 -16.37 22.86
C CYS A 373 19.59 -14.98 22.87
N CYS A 374 19.75 -14.40 24.06
CA CYS A 374 20.45 -13.14 24.22
C CYS A 374 21.91 -13.25 23.71
N PRO A 375 22.43 -12.24 22.97
CA PRO A 375 23.76 -12.28 22.36
C PRO A 375 24.90 -12.04 23.36
N LEU A 376 24.59 -11.63 24.59
CA LEU A 376 25.62 -11.33 25.59
C LEU A 376 26.34 -12.60 26.07
N PRO A 377 27.60 -12.48 26.55
CA PRO A 377 28.32 -13.60 27.16
C PRO A 377 27.51 -14.23 28.29
N LYS A 378 27.72 -15.53 28.55
CA LYS A 378 26.94 -16.33 29.52
C LYS A 378 26.79 -15.68 30.90
N GLN A 379 27.80 -14.92 31.35
CA GLN A 379 27.81 -14.22 32.64
C GLN A 379 26.91 -12.97 32.69
N GLN A 380 26.53 -12.42 31.54
CA GLN A 380 25.72 -11.20 31.38
C GLN A 380 24.44 -11.46 30.58
N GLN A 381 24.14 -12.72 30.29
CA GLN A 381 23.01 -13.11 29.47
C GLN A 381 21.73 -13.05 30.32
N CYS A 382 20.64 -12.51 29.76
CA CYS A 382 19.33 -12.66 30.39
C CYS A 382 18.66 -13.98 29.99
N ASP A 383 17.60 -14.34 30.72
CA ASP A 383 16.85 -15.60 30.54
C ASP A 383 15.93 -15.63 29.31
N PHE A 384 16.14 -14.74 28.33
CA PHE A 384 15.37 -14.73 27.09
C PHE A 384 15.62 -16.01 26.27
N PHE A 385 14.56 -16.77 26.02
CA PHE A 385 14.55 -18.02 25.25
C PHE A 385 13.24 -18.16 24.49
N GLN A 386 13.30 -18.38 23.17
CA GLN A 386 12.14 -18.57 22.29
C GLN A 386 12.42 -19.53 21.15
#